data_AF-A0A3M1YWT2-F1
#
_entry.id   AF-A0A3M1YWT2-F1
#
_cell.length_a   1.000
_cell.length_b   1.000
_cell.length_c   1.000
_cell.angle_alpha   90.00
_cell.angle_beta   90.00
_cell.angle_gamma   90.00
#
_symmetry.space_group_name_H-M   'P 1'
#
loop_
_entity.id
_entity.type
_entity.pdbx_description
1 polymer ?
#
loop_
_entity_poly.entity_id
_entity_poly.type
_entity_poly.pdbx_seq_one_letter_code
_entity_poly.pdbx_strand_id
1 'polypeptide(L)'
;MKNTTIFYLVVLLLLTISGYSQKKDEENVIKQHYIDYYDSEQKYKRSEGDFVLGKETGEWKFWYKDGTLKEISNYKNGRFHGKTTVFYPNAQKQSEGCFYYNLPDSIYKEWYSNGQQKIIGYYHRGVKDSIWHTWYFNGQKKKEEQCRNGLCKTLNFWDSTGVQLVTNGKGIEKIFIPDSIYEEFQIDEGLYNGYFLAKYPDGTLKTTGFFKNHEKDSTWTWFYKNGKPRKIITYQNGKPHGLYKELYPNGQIKAEGQYLNGKKNGKWNWYFQNGQLDMTGYFIDDRQHGYWKYYYTNGQLQYEGKFIEGKEDSTWTYFYKGGELYRKGNYKQGLKDSVWTTWFENGQKLQEGPYQAGKEHGFWQAWYQNGQLKDKGNYSHGLMDGFWEGWYPNGNKNYEGTLKQGLKEGKWTFWFEDGKLREKGSYKQGKRDGYWEFYYELSGKMESKGRFKDNKPVGEWHYYYPTGQLERIVHLNEEGRLHGKSQAWFQGGQLMMEAEYKNGRPDGIMKVYNKHGDLVKHLKYKNGHIEKDYLEK
;
A
#
# COMPACT_ATOMS: atom_id res chain seq x y z
N MET A 1 -36.73 38.26 44.77
CA MET A 1 -35.54 39.15 44.94
C MET A 1 -34.89 39.27 43.56
N LYS A 2 -34.75 40.40 42.87
CA LYS A 2 -35.01 41.82 43.11
C LYS A 2 -35.46 42.45 41.77
N ASN A 3 -36.30 43.47 41.88
CA ASN A 3 -36.68 44.42 40.83
C ASN A 3 -35.44 45.13 40.23
N THR A 4 -35.58 45.81 39.08
CA THR A 4 -35.71 47.28 39.03
C THR A 4 -35.88 47.76 37.57
N THR A 5 -37.01 48.42 37.33
CA THR A 5 -37.29 49.31 36.20
C THR A 5 -36.80 50.71 36.55
N ILE A 6 -36.14 51.43 35.64
CA ILE A 6 -36.02 52.91 35.70
C ILE A 6 -36.26 53.50 34.30
N PHE A 7 -37.21 54.43 34.27
CA PHE A 7 -37.62 55.32 33.18
C PHE A 7 -36.80 56.63 33.20
N TYR A 8 -36.97 57.45 32.16
CA TYR A 8 -36.58 58.88 31.92
C TYR A 8 -35.69 59.01 30.68
N LEU A 9 -35.85 59.93 29.74
CA LEU A 9 -36.57 61.21 29.68
C LEU A 9 -36.76 61.59 28.19
N VAL A 10 -37.89 62.20 27.84
CA VAL A 10 -38.11 62.93 26.57
C VAL A 10 -37.91 64.43 26.83
N VAL A 11 -37.30 65.16 25.89
CA VAL A 11 -37.59 66.55 25.41
C VAL A 11 -36.34 67.04 24.62
N LEU A 12 -36.38 67.18 23.28
CA LEU A 12 -36.90 68.27 22.41
C LEU A 12 -36.07 69.57 22.42
N LEU A 13 -35.41 69.89 21.28
CA LEU A 13 -35.48 71.16 20.50
C LEU A 13 -34.40 71.10 19.38
N LEU A 14 -34.83 70.94 18.11
CA LEU A 14 -35.06 71.98 17.09
C LEU A 14 -33.78 72.43 16.35
N LEU A 15 -33.68 72.07 15.07
CA LEU A 15 -33.35 73.00 14.00
C LEU A 15 -33.92 72.45 12.67
N THR A 16 -34.60 73.35 11.98
CA THR A 16 -35.43 73.17 10.79
C THR A 16 -34.67 73.49 9.50
N ILE A 17 -35.11 72.85 8.39
CA ILE A 17 -34.95 73.25 6.96
C ILE A 17 -33.52 73.00 6.43
N SER A 18 -33.27 72.34 5.30
CA SER A 18 -33.97 72.34 4.00
C SER A 18 -33.81 71.01 3.28
N GLY A 19 -34.84 70.62 2.51
CA GLY A 19 -34.77 69.52 1.57
C GLY A 19 -33.66 69.72 0.53
N TYR A 20 -32.85 68.68 0.37
CA TYR A 20 -32.13 68.44 -0.88
C TYR A 20 -32.53 67.04 -1.35
N SER A 21 -33.35 67.02 -2.40
CA SER A 21 -33.53 65.88 -3.27
C SER A 21 -32.15 65.50 -3.83
N GLN A 22 -31.54 64.45 -3.32
CA GLN A 22 -30.46 63.77 -4.04
C GLN A 22 -31.12 62.86 -5.07
N LYS A 23 -31.25 63.40 -6.29
CA LYS A 23 -31.23 62.61 -7.52
C LYS A 23 -30.11 61.58 -7.36
N LYS A 24 -30.50 60.31 -7.35
CA LYS A 24 -29.56 59.20 -7.50
C LYS A 24 -29.04 59.31 -8.91
N ASP A 25 -27.81 59.81 -9.05
CA ASP A 25 -27.11 59.79 -10.33
C ASP A 25 -27.09 58.34 -10.81
N GLU A 26 -27.85 58.07 -11.88
CA GLU A 26 -27.61 56.91 -12.74
C GLU A 26 -26.21 57.13 -13.30
N GLU A 27 -25.20 56.54 -12.65
CA GLU A 27 -23.88 56.38 -13.26
C GLU A 27 -24.12 55.82 -14.67
N ASN A 28 -23.65 56.57 -15.68
CA ASN A 28 -23.58 56.11 -17.06
C ASN A 28 -22.72 54.84 -17.08
N VAL A 29 -23.33 53.67 -16.87
CA VAL A 29 -22.65 52.40 -16.94
C VAL A 29 -22.25 52.19 -18.39
N ILE A 30 -20.96 52.40 -18.69
CA ILE A 30 -20.42 52.29 -20.04
C ILE A 30 -20.58 50.85 -20.51
N LYS A 31 -21.43 50.66 -21.51
CA LYS A 31 -21.58 49.40 -22.23
C LYS A 31 -20.47 49.31 -23.27
N GLN A 32 -19.55 48.36 -23.09
CA GLN A 32 -18.43 48.14 -24.00
C GLN A 32 -18.77 47.03 -24.99
N HIS A 33 -18.91 47.38 -26.27
CA HIS A 33 -19.07 46.40 -27.33
C HIS A 33 -17.74 45.68 -27.62
N TYR A 34 -17.79 44.37 -27.80
CA TYR A 34 -16.62 43.51 -27.99
C TYR A 34 -16.81 42.53 -29.15
N ILE A 35 -15.78 42.41 -29.98
CA ILE A 35 -15.70 41.42 -31.07
C ILE A 35 -14.34 40.73 -31.01
N ASP A 36 -14.36 39.42 -31.09
CA ASP A 36 -13.20 38.53 -31.11
C ASP A 36 -13.13 37.79 -32.45
N TYR A 37 -11.93 37.46 -32.90
CA TYR A 37 -11.67 36.86 -34.21
C TYR A 37 -10.74 35.65 -34.10
N TYR A 38 -10.88 34.69 -35.02
CA TYR A 38 -10.00 33.52 -35.08
C TYR A 38 -8.62 33.85 -35.67
N ASP A 39 -8.52 34.90 -36.47
CA ASP A 39 -7.36 35.27 -37.26
C ASP A 39 -6.91 36.72 -36.99
N SER A 40 -5.64 37.00 -37.26
CA SER A 40 -5.05 38.34 -37.08
C SER A 40 -5.55 39.37 -38.08
N GLU A 41 -6.11 38.94 -39.21
CA GLU A 41 -6.67 39.81 -40.26
C GLU A 41 -8.12 40.24 -39.96
N GLN A 42 -8.69 39.78 -38.83
CA GLN A 42 -10.07 40.06 -38.40
C GLN A 42 -11.13 39.67 -39.44
N LYS A 43 -10.90 38.58 -40.17
CA LYS A 43 -11.81 38.10 -41.23
C LYS A 43 -12.88 37.16 -40.70
N TYR A 44 -12.56 36.31 -39.73
CA TYR A 44 -13.44 35.27 -39.21
C TYR A 44 -13.79 35.53 -37.76
N LYS A 45 -14.99 36.10 -37.52
CA LYS A 45 -15.50 36.35 -36.17
C LYS A 45 -15.54 35.06 -35.35
N ARG A 46 -15.11 35.13 -34.09
CA ARG A 46 -15.18 34.06 -33.10
C ARG A 46 -16.33 34.29 -32.12
N SER A 47 -16.45 35.51 -31.61
CA SER A 47 -17.53 35.90 -30.69
C SER A 47 -17.80 37.41 -30.74
N GLU A 48 -19.01 37.81 -30.38
CA GLU A 48 -19.47 39.20 -30.38
C GLU A 48 -20.50 39.39 -29.27
N GLY A 49 -20.38 40.48 -28.52
CA GLY A 49 -21.31 40.80 -27.45
C GLY A 49 -20.88 42.04 -26.70
N ASP A 50 -21.51 42.26 -25.55
CA ASP A 50 -21.29 43.46 -24.75
C ASP A 50 -20.82 43.12 -23.33
N PHE A 51 -19.93 43.96 -22.80
CA PHE A 51 -19.48 43.95 -21.42
C PHE A 51 -20.03 45.16 -20.66
N VAL A 52 -20.40 44.95 -19.40
CA VAL A 52 -20.67 45.99 -18.41
C VAL A 52 -19.84 45.69 -17.18
N LEU A 53 -18.99 46.63 -16.76
CA LEU A 53 -18.05 46.48 -15.64
C LEU A 53 -17.18 45.20 -15.76
N GLY A 54 -16.70 44.91 -16.99
CA GLY A 54 -15.87 43.74 -17.28
C GLY A 54 -16.60 42.40 -17.25
N LYS A 55 -17.94 42.39 -17.20
CA LYS A 55 -18.76 41.17 -17.18
C LYS A 55 -19.69 41.10 -18.38
N GLU A 56 -19.84 39.92 -18.97
CA GLU A 56 -20.71 39.68 -20.11
C GLU A 56 -22.15 40.06 -19.76
N THR A 57 -22.80 40.81 -20.64
CA THR A 57 -24.18 41.22 -20.49
C THR A 57 -24.90 41.23 -21.84
N GLY A 58 -26.20 40.94 -21.84
CA GLY A 58 -27.01 40.90 -23.05
C GLY A 58 -26.73 39.68 -23.93
N GLU A 59 -27.05 39.81 -25.21
CA GLU A 59 -26.89 38.74 -26.20
C GLU A 59 -25.42 38.64 -26.64
N TRP A 60 -24.90 37.42 -26.62
CA TRP A 60 -23.58 37.06 -27.12
C TRP A 60 -23.74 36.03 -28.23
N LYS A 61 -23.03 36.25 -29.33
CA LYS A 61 -22.99 35.36 -30.49
C LYS A 61 -21.62 34.73 -30.62
N PHE A 62 -21.58 33.47 -31.04
CA PHE A 62 -20.37 32.71 -31.26
C PHE A 62 -20.46 32.01 -32.61
N TRP A 63 -19.33 31.89 -33.31
CA TRP A 63 -19.27 31.31 -34.64
C TRP A 63 -18.25 30.17 -34.74
N TYR A 64 -18.51 29.26 -35.67
CA TYR A 64 -17.54 28.31 -36.18
C TYR A 64 -16.52 29.01 -37.08
N LYS A 65 -15.38 28.34 -37.34
CA LYS A 65 -14.31 28.91 -38.19
C LYS A 65 -14.75 29.20 -39.63
N ASP A 66 -15.76 28.48 -40.12
CA ASP A 66 -16.35 28.70 -41.45
C ASP A 66 -17.33 29.87 -41.50
N GLY A 67 -17.55 30.57 -40.38
CA GLY A 67 -18.46 31.71 -40.27
C GLY A 67 -19.91 31.32 -40.01
N THR A 68 -20.23 30.03 -39.87
CA THR A 68 -21.58 29.59 -39.46
C THR A 68 -21.81 29.88 -37.98
N LEU A 69 -23.03 30.27 -37.62
CA LEU A 69 -23.38 30.60 -36.24
C LEU A 69 -23.37 29.33 -35.40
N LYS A 70 -22.64 29.36 -34.28
CA LYS A 70 -22.48 28.24 -33.36
C LYS A 70 -23.41 28.35 -32.16
N GLU A 71 -23.53 29.55 -31.60
CA GLU A 71 -24.28 29.77 -30.37
C GLU A 71 -24.76 31.21 -30.26
N ILE A 72 -25.96 31.39 -29.71
CA ILE A 72 -26.48 32.66 -29.20
C ILE A 72 -26.81 32.45 -27.72
N SER A 73 -26.20 33.21 -26.83
CA SER A 73 -26.39 33.08 -25.38
C SER A 73 -26.64 34.43 -24.74
N ASN A 74 -27.60 34.48 -23.80
CA ASN A 74 -27.86 35.68 -23.03
C ASN A 74 -27.12 35.65 -21.69
N TYR A 75 -26.47 36.75 -21.35
CA TYR A 75 -25.70 36.92 -20.12
C TYR A 75 -26.24 38.07 -19.26
N LYS A 76 -26.11 37.92 -17.95
CA LYS A 76 -26.29 39.00 -16.97
C LYS A 76 -25.21 38.90 -15.91
N ASN A 77 -24.38 39.92 -15.82
CA ASN A 77 -23.24 39.98 -14.89
C ASN A 77 -22.31 38.75 -15.00
N GLY A 78 -21.98 38.35 -16.24
CA GLY A 78 -21.05 37.24 -16.52
C GLY A 78 -21.62 35.84 -16.25
N ARG A 79 -22.95 35.71 -16.18
CA ARG A 79 -23.65 34.43 -15.96
C ARG A 79 -24.73 34.25 -17.00
N PHE A 80 -24.95 33.02 -17.45
CA PHE A 80 -26.06 32.68 -18.34
C PHE A 80 -27.39 33.10 -17.70
N HIS A 81 -28.12 33.95 -18.37
CA HIS A 81 -29.37 34.52 -17.89
C HIS A 81 -30.25 34.92 -19.07
N GLY A 82 -31.30 34.14 -19.32
CA GLY A 82 -32.16 34.24 -20.49
C GLY A 82 -31.96 33.07 -21.45
N LYS A 83 -32.35 33.28 -22.70
CA LYS A 83 -32.35 32.25 -23.74
C LYS A 83 -30.94 31.96 -24.25
N THR A 84 -30.63 30.69 -24.42
CA THR A 84 -29.45 30.18 -25.12
C THR A 84 -29.89 29.26 -26.23
N THR A 85 -29.25 29.35 -27.40
CA THR A 85 -29.49 28.50 -28.55
C THR A 85 -28.15 28.09 -29.15
N VAL A 86 -27.94 26.79 -29.28
CA VAL A 86 -26.75 26.20 -29.89
C VAL A 86 -27.15 25.61 -31.23
N PHE A 87 -26.26 25.70 -32.21
CA PHE A 87 -26.47 25.23 -33.58
C PHE A 87 -25.42 24.20 -33.96
N TYR A 88 -25.79 23.27 -34.82
CA TYR A 88 -24.86 22.39 -35.51
C TYR A 88 -24.10 23.15 -36.61
N PRO A 89 -22.96 22.62 -37.11
CA PRO A 89 -22.24 23.22 -38.24
C PRO A 89 -23.08 23.36 -39.52
N ASN A 90 -24.14 22.57 -39.67
CA ASN A 90 -25.09 22.68 -40.79
C ASN A 90 -26.19 23.74 -40.56
N ALA A 91 -26.00 24.64 -39.59
CA ALA A 91 -26.92 25.70 -39.17
C ALA A 91 -28.27 25.26 -38.60
N GLN A 92 -28.53 23.95 -38.46
CA GLN A 92 -29.71 23.46 -37.75
C GLN A 92 -29.55 23.69 -36.24
N LYS A 93 -30.65 24.00 -35.54
CA LYS A 93 -30.62 24.10 -34.08
C LYS A 93 -30.20 22.76 -33.49
N GLN A 94 -29.31 22.79 -32.51
CA GLN A 94 -28.88 21.64 -31.72
C GLN A 94 -29.63 21.61 -30.38
N SER A 95 -29.65 22.74 -29.69
CA SER A 95 -30.37 22.88 -28.42
C SER A 95 -30.84 24.31 -28.20
N GLU A 96 -31.89 24.47 -27.41
CA GLU A 96 -32.46 25.74 -27.02
C GLU A 96 -32.96 25.60 -25.58
N GLY A 97 -32.50 26.48 -24.70
CA GLY A 97 -32.89 26.48 -23.30
C GLY A 97 -32.88 27.88 -22.73
N CYS A 98 -33.53 28.05 -21.59
CA CYS A 98 -33.44 29.27 -20.81
C CYS A 98 -32.64 28.99 -19.53
N PHE A 99 -31.94 30.02 -19.04
CA PHE A 99 -31.12 29.94 -17.85
C PHE A 99 -31.46 31.09 -16.90
N TYR A 100 -31.46 30.80 -15.61
CA TYR A 100 -31.53 31.80 -14.55
C TYR A 100 -30.25 31.73 -13.72
N TYR A 101 -29.30 32.62 -14.00
CA TYR A 101 -27.98 32.67 -13.34
C TYR A 101 -27.27 31.32 -13.34
N ASN A 102 -26.98 30.80 -14.54
CA ASN A 102 -26.32 29.52 -14.84
C ASN A 102 -27.15 28.25 -14.57
N LEU A 103 -28.32 28.34 -13.94
CA LEU A 103 -29.19 27.19 -13.75
C LEU A 103 -30.20 27.11 -14.91
N PRO A 104 -30.33 25.95 -15.59
CA PRO A 104 -31.41 25.74 -16.55
C PRO A 104 -32.77 26.03 -15.91
N ASP A 105 -33.60 26.83 -16.55
CA ASP A 105 -34.90 27.24 -16.04
C ASP A 105 -35.84 27.50 -17.21
N SER A 106 -37.09 27.05 -17.13
CA SER A 106 -38.07 27.03 -18.22
C SER A 106 -37.85 25.91 -19.27
N ILE A 107 -38.44 26.10 -20.45
CA ILE A 107 -38.49 25.11 -21.53
C ILE A 107 -37.09 24.84 -22.06
N TYR A 108 -36.79 23.56 -22.24
CA TYR A 108 -35.59 23.05 -22.88
C TYR A 108 -35.96 22.18 -24.07
N LYS A 109 -35.23 22.33 -25.18
CA LYS A 109 -35.42 21.59 -26.42
C LYS A 109 -34.06 21.16 -26.96
N GLU A 110 -33.99 19.95 -27.50
CA GLU A 110 -32.89 19.53 -28.37
C GLU A 110 -33.44 18.93 -29.65
N TRP A 111 -32.60 19.01 -30.69
CA TRP A 111 -32.84 18.43 -31.99
C TRP A 111 -31.66 17.56 -32.38
N TYR A 112 -31.91 16.62 -33.27
CA TYR A 112 -30.88 15.91 -34.01
C TYR A 112 -30.32 16.78 -35.13
N SER A 113 -29.15 16.41 -35.67
CA SER A 113 -28.50 17.15 -36.77
C SER A 113 -29.33 17.21 -38.06
N ASN A 114 -30.31 16.32 -38.22
CA ASN A 114 -31.28 16.35 -39.31
C ASN A 114 -32.48 17.32 -39.06
N GLY A 115 -32.45 18.08 -37.96
CA GLY A 115 -33.49 19.06 -37.60
C GLY A 115 -34.69 18.46 -36.86
N GLN A 116 -34.72 17.15 -36.63
CA GLN A 116 -35.83 16.51 -35.97
C GLN A 116 -35.76 16.67 -34.44
N GLN A 117 -36.90 16.93 -33.79
CA GLN A 117 -36.98 17.04 -32.33
C GLN A 117 -36.44 15.76 -31.68
N LYS A 118 -35.51 15.94 -30.72
CA LYS A 118 -34.87 14.86 -29.95
C LYS A 118 -35.44 14.81 -28.54
N ILE A 119 -35.58 15.96 -27.90
CA ILE A 119 -36.12 16.07 -26.54
C ILE A 119 -36.83 17.41 -26.36
N ILE A 120 -37.87 17.43 -25.55
CA ILE A 120 -38.45 18.66 -24.99
C ILE A 120 -38.81 18.40 -23.54
N GLY A 121 -38.64 19.41 -22.71
CA GLY A 121 -39.09 19.36 -21.34
C GLY A 121 -38.94 20.70 -20.65
N TYR A 122 -39.07 20.66 -19.34
CA TYR A 122 -39.06 21.85 -18.51
C TYR A 122 -38.10 21.66 -17.35
N TYR A 123 -37.27 22.68 -17.12
CA TYR A 123 -36.46 22.79 -15.91
C TYR A 123 -37.06 23.84 -14.99
N HIS A 124 -36.97 23.58 -13.69
CA HIS A 124 -37.17 24.59 -12.66
C HIS A 124 -35.90 24.71 -11.82
N ARG A 125 -35.19 25.83 -11.94
CA ARG A 125 -33.94 26.12 -11.20
C ARG A 125 -32.92 24.97 -11.21
N GLY A 126 -32.70 24.39 -12.39
CA GLY A 126 -31.73 23.32 -12.64
C GLY A 126 -32.24 21.90 -12.44
N VAL A 127 -33.51 21.73 -12.02
CA VAL A 127 -34.11 20.42 -11.76
C VAL A 127 -35.15 20.12 -12.84
N LYS A 128 -35.14 18.90 -13.40
CA LYS A 128 -36.20 18.47 -14.34
C LYS A 128 -37.55 18.47 -13.63
N ASP A 129 -38.53 19.06 -14.30
CA ASP A 129 -39.90 19.18 -13.79
C ASP A 129 -40.90 19.04 -14.94
N SER A 130 -42.17 18.83 -14.60
CA SER A 130 -43.28 18.62 -15.56
C SER A 130 -43.03 17.44 -16.52
N ILE A 131 -43.65 17.46 -17.71
CA ILE A 131 -43.57 16.36 -18.68
C ILE A 131 -42.37 16.56 -19.61
N TRP A 132 -41.63 15.48 -19.80
CA TRP A 132 -40.51 15.36 -20.73
C TRP A 132 -40.88 14.39 -21.83
N HIS A 133 -40.67 14.80 -23.08
CA HIS A 133 -40.84 13.92 -24.24
C HIS A 133 -39.50 13.72 -24.94
N THR A 134 -39.25 12.50 -25.38
CA THR A 134 -38.06 12.11 -26.13
C THR A 134 -38.49 11.36 -27.40
N TRP A 135 -37.74 11.54 -28.47
CA TRP A 135 -37.96 10.89 -29.77
C TRP A 135 -36.71 10.18 -30.27
N TYR A 136 -36.89 9.19 -31.14
CA TYR A 136 -35.81 8.54 -31.89
C TYR A 136 -35.35 9.41 -33.06
N PHE A 137 -34.18 9.13 -33.64
CA PHE A 137 -33.63 9.85 -34.81
C PHE A 137 -34.52 9.81 -36.08
N ASN A 138 -35.53 8.93 -36.11
CA ASN A 138 -36.45 8.71 -37.22
C ASN A 138 -37.82 9.40 -37.09
N GLY A 139 -38.09 10.11 -36.00
CA GLY A 139 -39.34 10.86 -35.80
C GLY A 139 -40.26 10.24 -34.77
N GLN A 140 -40.08 8.95 -34.50
CA GLN A 140 -40.99 8.22 -33.64
C GLN A 140 -40.83 8.65 -32.19
N LYS A 141 -41.95 8.78 -31.48
CA LYS A 141 -41.95 8.97 -30.03
C LYS A 141 -41.16 7.82 -29.40
N LYS A 142 -40.34 8.14 -28.41
CA LYS A 142 -39.54 7.16 -27.67
C LYS A 142 -40.03 7.04 -26.24
N LYS A 143 -40.18 8.17 -25.56
CA LYS A 143 -40.49 8.17 -24.14
C LYS A 143 -41.22 9.44 -23.72
N GLU A 144 -42.13 9.28 -22.77
CA GLU A 144 -42.78 10.35 -22.04
C GLU A 144 -42.57 10.13 -20.55
N GLU A 145 -42.02 11.10 -19.86
CA GLU A 145 -41.68 11.02 -18.44
C GLU A 145 -42.32 12.20 -17.70
N GLN A 146 -42.93 11.93 -16.54
CA GLN A 146 -43.38 12.96 -15.63
C GLN A 146 -42.33 13.16 -14.54
N CYS A 147 -41.70 14.33 -14.53
CA CYS A 147 -40.71 14.71 -13.55
C CYS A 147 -41.33 15.64 -12.50
N ARG A 148 -41.03 15.41 -11.22
CA ARG A 148 -41.37 16.32 -10.13
C ARG A 148 -40.26 16.28 -9.09
N ASN A 149 -39.72 17.45 -8.74
CA ASN A 149 -38.57 17.58 -7.83
C ASN A 149 -37.37 16.70 -8.23
N GLY A 150 -37.15 16.51 -9.54
CA GLY A 150 -36.03 15.73 -10.08
C GLY A 150 -36.28 14.22 -10.16
N LEU A 151 -37.35 13.69 -9.55
CA LEU A 151 -37.78 12.32 -9.77
C LEU A 151 -38.63 12.24 -11.02
N CYS A 152 -38.18 11.47 -12.01
CA CYS A 152 -38.89 11.26 -13.27
C CYS A 152 -39.49 9.85 -13.31
N LYS A 153 -40.81 9.78 -13.54
CA LYS A 153 -41.57 8.56 -13.73
C LYS A 153 -41.89 8.37 -15.20
N THR A 154 -41.61 7.20 -15.77
CA THR A 154 -42.00 6.86 -17.14
C THR A 154 -43.52 6.74 -17.22
N LEU A 155 -44.17 7.56 -18.03
CA LEU A 155 -45.60 7.41 -18.32
C LEU A 155 -45.80 6.49 -19.51
N ASN A 156 -45.09 6.75 -20.60
CA ASN A 156 -45.22 6.01 -21.83
C ASN A 156 -43.86 5.74 -22.47
N PHE A 157 -43.71 4.59 -23.11
CA PHE A 157 -42.49 4.20 -23.83
C PHE A 157 -42.87 3.45 -25.09
N TRP A 158 -42.19 3.77 -26.18
CA TRP A 158 -42.33 3.13 -27.47
C TRP A 158 -40.95 2.63 -27.92
N ASP A 159 -40.92 1.51 -28.62
CA ASP A 159 -39.69 1.06 -29.29
C ASP A 159 -39.42 1.85 -30.59
N SER A 160 -38.29 1.59 -31.23
CA SER A 160 -37.86 2.26 -32.47
C SER A 160 -38.66 1.87 -33.71
N THR A 161 -39.65 0.99 -33.58
CA THR A 161 -40.63 0.67 -34.64
C THR A 161 -41.95 1.41 -34.43
N GLY A 162 -42.15 2.00 -33.24
CA GLY A 162 -43.34 2.73 -32.86
C GLY A 162 -44.34 1.91 -32.04
N VAL A 163 -44.01 0.68 -31.65
CA VAL A 163 -44.87 -0.13 -30.78
C VAL A 163 -44.77 0.40 -29.36
N GLN A 164 -45.92 0.73 -28.77
CA GLN A 164 -46.00 1.18 -27.38
C GLN A 164 -45.86 -0.01 -26.43
N LEU A 165 -44.83 0.01 -25.59
CA LEU A 165 -44.53 -1.08 -24.65
C LEU A 165 -44.77 -0.70 -23.18
N VAL A 166 -44.91 0.60 -22.89
CA VAL A 166 -45.33 1.10 -21.57
C VAL A 166 -46.49 2.06 -21.78
N THR A 167 -47.55 1.84 -21.01
CA THR A 167 -48.77 2.66 -21.03
C THR A 167 -49.13 3.04 -19.61
N ASN A 168 -49.28 4.34 -19.35
CA ASN A 168 -49.62 4.89 -18.03
C ASN A 168 -48.77 4.34 -16.88
N GLY A 169 -47.46 4.23 -17.12
CA GLY A 169 -46.47 3.78 -16.15
C GLY A 169 -46.47 2.28 -15.87
N LYS A 170 -47.09 1.47 -16.74
CA LYS A 170 -47.05 0.01 -16.65
C LYS A 170 -46.62 -0.61 -17.97
N GLY A 171 -45.66 -1.54 -17.92
CA GLY A 171 -45.21 -2.27 -19.10
C GLY A 171 -43.73 -2.63 -19.06
N ILE A 172 -43.11 -2.74 -20.22
CA ILE A 172 -41.71 -3.14 -20.36
C ILE A 172 -40.97 -2.09 -21.18
N GLU A 173 -39.93 -1.48 -20.60
CA GLU A 173 -38.99 -0.64 -21.34
C GLU A 173 -37.85 -1.53 -21.87
N LYS A 174 -37.62 -1.48 -23.19
CA LYS A 174 -36.58 -2.26 -23.87
C LYS A 174 -35.53 -1.32 -24.42
N ILE A 175 -34.28 -1.53 -24.03
CA ILE A 175 -33.14 -0.74 -24.48
C ILE A 175 -32.23 -1.63 -25.32
N PHE A 176 -32.06 -1.24 -26.58
CA PHE A 176 -31.13 -1.89 -27.50
C PHE A 176 -29.94 -0.97 -27.73
N ILE A 177 -28.75 -1.43 -27.36
CA ILE A 177 -27.49 -0.76 -27.68
C ILE A 177 -26.79 -1.62 -28.75
N PRO A 178 -26.68 -1.14 -29.99
CA PRO A 178 -26.00 -1.85 -31.07
C PRO A 178 -24.63 -2.38 -30.61
N ASP A 179 -24.32 -3.62 -30.98
CA ASP A 179 -23.06 -4.32 -30.68
C ASP A 179 -22.69 -4.47 -29.19
N SER A 180 -23.59 -4.12 -28.26
CA SER A 180 -23.27 -4.06 -26.83
C SER A 180 -24.15 -4.97 -25.97
N ILE A 181 -25.42 -4.61 -25.79
CA ILE A 181 -26.36 -5.29 -24.89
C ILE A 181 -27.81 -4.99 -25.25
N TYR A 182 -28.67 -5.96 -24.94
CA TYR A 182 -30.12 -5.79 -24.90
C TYR A 182 -30.57 -5.84 -23.44
N GLU A 183 -31.38 -4.86 -23.02
CA GLU A 183 -31.91 -4.76 -21.65
C GLU A 183 -33.43 -4.63 -21.64
N GLU A 184 -34.10 -5.29 -20.70
CA GLU A 184 -35.52 -5.13 -20.42
C GLU A 184 -35.75 -4.76 -18.96
N PHE A 185 -36.59 -3.76 -18.74
CA PHE A 185 -37.00 -3.28 -17.43
C PHE A 185 -38.51 -3.38 -17.30
N GLN A 186 -38.99 -4.09 -16.27
CA GLN A 186 -40.39 -3.98 -15.87
C GLN A 186 -40.64 -2.62 -15.22
N ILE A 187 -41.62 -1.91 -15.76
CA ILE A 187 -42.10 -0.64 -15.22
C ILE A 187 -43.45 -0.86 -14.54
N ASP A 188 -43.55 -0.41 -13.29
CA ASP A 188 -44.81 -0.29 -12.56
C ASP A 188 -44.82 1.05 -11.81
N GLU A 189 -45.97 1.74 -11.85
CA GLU A 189 -46.14 3.12 -11.36
C GLU A 189 -45.10 4.12 -11.91
N GLY A 190 -44.61 3.86 -13.12
CA GLY A 190 -43.59 4.64 -13.81
C GLY A 190 -42.17 4.51 -13.27
N LEU A 191 -41.95 3.59 -12.33
CA LEU A 191 -40.63 3.28 -11.77
C LEU A 191 -40.15 1.91 -12.25
N TYR A 192 -38.85 1.67 -12.22
CA TYR A 192 -38.34 0.30 -12.37
C TYR A 192 -38.72 -0.49 -11.12
N ASN A 193 -39.69 -1.38 -11.28
CA ASN A 193 -40.31 -2.10 -10.19
C ASN A 193 -40.81 -3.46 -10.71
N GLY A 194 -40.03 -4.50 -10.45
CA GLY A 194 -40.24 -5.83 -11.02
C GLY A 194 -38.98 -6.38 -11.69
N TYR A 195 -39.15 -7.30 -12.64
CA TYR A 195 -38.02 -8.03 -13.22
C TYR A 195 -37.14 -7.14 -14.10
N PHE A 196 -35.87 -7.50 -14.16
CA PHE A 196 -34.87 -6.98 -15.08
C PHE A 196 -34.13 -8.14 -15.74
N LEU A 197 -33.84 -8.01 -17.03
CA LEU A 197 -32.91 -8.90 -17.71
C LEU A 197 -32.03 -8.14 -18.70
N ALA A 198 -30.81 -8.64 -18.88
CA ALA A 198 -29.88 -8.20 -19.90
C ALA A 198 -29.32 -9.40 -20.67
N LYS A 199 -29.11 -9.25 -21.98
CA LYS A 199 -28.51 -10.25 -22.87
C LYS A 199 -27.24 -9.70 -23.53
N TYR A 200 -26.30 -10.58 -23.83
CA TYR A 200 -25.15 -10.31 -24.70
C TYR A 200 -25.60 -10.12 -26.16
N PRO A 201 -24.75 -9.60 -27.06
CA PRO A 201 -25.09 -9.43 -28.48
C PRO A 201 -25.49 -10.74 -29.18
N ASP A 202 -24.96 -11.89 -28.73
CA ASP A 202 -25.31 -13.23 -29.23
C ASP A 202 -26.66 -13.75 -28.69
N GLY A 203 -27.37 -12.96 -27.87
CA GLY A 203 -28.65 -13.31 -27.27
C GLY A 203 -28.57 -14.11 -25.98
N THR A 204 -27.39 -14.55 -25.55
CA THR A 204 -27.22 -15.28 -24.29
C THR A 204 -27.48 -14.37 -23.08
N LEU A 205 -28.04 -14.92 -22.00
CA LEU A 205 -28.30 -14.15 -20.78
C LEU A 205 -27.00 -13.61 -20.20
N LYS A 206 -27.00 -12.33 -19.83
CA LYS A 206 -25.90 -11.63 -19.18
C LYS A 206 -26.21 -11.37 -17.72
N THR A 207 -27.42 -10.88 -17.42
CA THR A 207 -27.85 -10.54 -16.06
C THR A 207 -29.36 -10.73 -15.93
N THR A 208 -29.82 -11.14 -14.76
CA THR A 208 -31.22 -11.05 -14.33
C THR A 208 -31.30 -10.50 -12.92
N GLY A 209 -32.43 -9.89 -12.56
CA GLY A 209 -32.64 -9.38 -11.21
C GLY A 209 -34.01 -8.75 -11.05
N PHE A 210 -34.20 -8.08 -9.91
CA PHE A 210 -35.41 -7.33 -9.62
C PHE A 210 -35.07 -5.91 -9.17
N PHE A 211 -35.87 -4.96 -9.61
CA PHE A 211 -35.87 -3.61 -9.07
C PHE A 211 -37.09 -3.40 -8.18
N LYS A 212 -36.94 -2.55 -7.17
CA LYS A 212 -38.02 -1.96 -6.39
C LYS A 212 -37.75 -0.47 -6.32
N ASN A 213 -38.62 0.35 -6.90
CA ASN A 213 -38.48 1.81 -6.94
C ASN A 213 -37.11 2.30 -7.48
N HIS A 214 -36.67 1.76 -8.62
CA HIS A 214 -35.35 1.99 -9.25
C HIS A 214 -34.13 1.47 -8.49
N GLU A 215 -34.30 0.90 -7.30
CA GLU A 215 -33.21 0.29 -6.55
C GLU A 215 -33.18 -1.22 -6.76
N LYS A 216 -31.98 -1.82 -6.78
CA LYS A 216 -31.85 -3.27 -6.83
C LYS A 216 -32.47 -3.90 -5.60
N ASP A 217 -33.25 -4.94 -5.81
CA ASP A 217 -33.91 -5.72 -4.77
C ASP A 217 -33.86 -7.20 -5.11
N SER A 218 -34.07 -8.05 -4.10
CA SER A 218 -34.14 -9.50 -4.24
C SER A 218 -32.89 -10.08 -4.91
N THR A 219 -33.00 -11.24 -5.57
CA THR A 219 -31.83 -11.94 -6.13
C THR A 219 -31.45 -11.42 -7.51
N TRP A 220 -30.18 -11.05 -7.65
CA TRP A 220 -29.53 -10.68 -8.90
C TRP A 220 -28.53 -11.76 -9.31
N THR A 221 -28.62 -12.20 -10.57
CA THR A 221 -27.74 -13.23 -11.14
C THR A 221 -27.03 -12.69 -12.37
N TRP A 222 -25.71 -12.84 -12.42
CA TRP A 222 -24.89 -12.59 -13.60
C TRP A 222 -24.43 -13.90 -14.19
N PHE A 223 -24.32 -13.96 -15.51
CA PHE A 223 -24.00 -15.17 -16.25
C PHE A 223 -22.72 -14.98 -17.07
N TYR A 224 -21.97 -16.07 -17.20
CA TYR A 224 -20.91 -16.19 -18.20
C TYR A 224 -21.52 -16.31 -19.61
N LYS A 225 -20.73 -16.05 -20.66
CA LYS A 225 -21.17 -16.27 -22.05
C LYS A 225 -21.57 -17.72 -22.35
N ASN A 226 -21.06 -18.68 -21.59
CA ASN A 226 -21.47 -20.08 -21.69
C ASN A 226 -22.83 -20.38 -21.01
N GLY A 227 -23.55 -19.36 -20.54
CA GLY A 227 -24.86 -19.47 -19.89
C GLY A 227 -24.82 -19.91 -18.42
N LYS A 228 -23.66 -20.28 -17.86
CA LYS A 228 -23.57 -20.67 -16.45
C LYS A 228 -23.61 -19.45 -15.53
N PRO A 229 -24.26 -19.53 -14.35
CA PRO A 229 -24.20 -18.47 -13.35
C PRO A 229 -22.75 -18.18 -12.96
N ARG A 230 -22.38 -16.90 -12.96
CA ARG A 230 -21.10 -16.37 -12.50
C ARG A 230 -21.20 -15.84 -11.08
N LYS A 231 -22.29 -15.14 -10.78
CA LYS A 231 -22.48 -14.44 -9.50
C LYS A 231 -23.96 -14.36 -9.19
N ILE A 232 -24.31 -14.58 -7.94
CA ILE A 232 -25.66 -14.50 -7.39
C ILE A 232 -25.55 -13.67 -6.11
N ILE A 233 -26.34 -12.62 -5.98
CA ILE A 233 -26.36 -11.80 -4.77
C ILE A 233 -27.79 -11.34 -4.49
N THR A 234 -28.16 -11.31 -3.22
CA THR A 234 -29.43 -10.72 -2.79
C THR A 234 -29.22 -9.25 -2.41
N TYR A 235 -30.15 -8.38 -2.83
CA TYR A 235 -30.21 -6.98 -2.46
C TYR A 235 -31.47 -6.68 -1.66
N GLN A 236 -31.38 -5.66 -0.81
CA GLN A 236 -32.52 -5.01 -0.16
C GLN A 236 -32.24 -3.51 -0.13
N ASN A 237 -33.17 -2.69 -0.62
CA ASN A 237 -33.03 -1.22 -0.71
C ASN A 237 -31.70 -0.80 -1.36
N GLY A 238 -31.39 -1.39 -2.52
CA GLY A 238 -30.18 -1.08 -3.31
C GLY A 238 -28.86 -1.60 -2.73
N LYS A 239 -28.85 -2.18 -1.53
CA LYS A 239 -27.63 -2.68 -0.86
C LYS A 239 -27.61 -4.20 -0.82
N PRO A 240 -26.44 -4.85 -0.97
CA PRO A 240 -26.30 -6.27 -0.73
C PRO A 240 -26.84 -6.68 0.65
N HIS A 241 -27.76 -7.62 0.70
CA HIS A 241 -28.38 -8.11 1.94
C HIS A 241 -28.84 -9.56 1.72
N GLY A 242 -28.33 -10.49 2.53
CA GLY A 242 -28.60 -11.91 2.39
C GLY A 242 -27.50 -12.66 1.63
N LEU A 243 -27.89 -13.65 0.83
CA LEU A 243 -26.96 -14.63 0.24
C LEU A 243 -26.05 -14.01 -0.83
N TYR A 244 -24.79 -14.44 -0.81
CA TYR A 244 -23.82 -14.22 -1.87
C TYR A 244 -23.26 -15.55 -2.35
N LYS A 245 -23.16 -15.73 -3.66
CA LYS A 245 -22.47 -16.84 -4.29
C LYS A 245 -21.76 -16.38 -5.55
N GLU A 246 -20.50 -16.75 -5.72
CA GLU A 246 -19.72 -16.56 -6.92
C GLU A 246 -19.22 -17.92 -7.40
N LEU A 247 -19.20 -18.13 -8.71
CA LEU A 247 -18.86 -19.41 -9.33
C LEU A 247 -17.78 -19.23 -10.40
N TYR A 248 -16.94 -20.24 -10.56
CA TYR A 248 -16.00 -20.35 -11.67
C TYR A 248 -16.71 -20.70 -12.99
N PRO A 249 -16.08 -20.50 -14.17
CA PRO A 249 -16.66 -20.88 -15.46
C PRO A 249 -17.02 -22.37 -15.59
N ASN A 250 -16.36 -23.25 -14.81
CA ASN A 250 -16.69 -24.68 -14.75
C ASN A 250 -18.00 -24.96 -13.99
N GLY A 251 -18.50 -24.00 -13.19
CA GLY A 251 -19.71 -24.12 -12.37
C GLY A 251 -19.45 -24.46 -10.90
N GLN A 252 -18.19 -24.65 -10.50
CA GLN A 252 -17.86 -24.82 -9.09
C GLN A 252 -17.96 -23.49 -8.33
N ILE A 253 -18.35 -23.55 -7.06
CA ILE A 253 -18.40 -22.37 -6.20
C ILE A 253 -16.98 -21.84 -6.03
N LYS A 254 -16.82 -20.53 -6.17
CA LYS A 254 -15.59 -19.78 -5.93
C LYS A 254 -15.62 -19.10 -4.57
N ALA A 255 -16.76 -18.53 -4.21
CA ALA A 255 -16.97 -17.89 -2.93
C ALA A 255 -18.45 -17.91 -2.55
N GLU A 256 -18.74 -18.05 -1.27
CA GLU A 256 -20.09 -17.90 -0.72
C GLU A 256 -20.06 -17.31 0.69
N GLY A 257 -21.15 -16.64 1.05
CA GLY A 257 -21.32 -16.04 2.35
C GLY A 257 -22.57 -15.17 2.39
N GLN A 258 -22.62 -14.25 3.35
CA GLN A 258 -23.76 -13.37 3.53
C GLN A 258 -23.33 -11.91 3.63
N TYR A 259 -24.19 -11.03 3.12
CA TYR A 259 -24.13 -9.60 3.36
C TYR A 259 -25.22 -9.18 4.34
N LEU A 260 -24.91 -8.20 5.18
CA LEU A 260 -25.86 -7.47 5.99
C LEU A 260 -25.65 -5.97 5.69
N ASN A 261 -26.68 -5.31 5.15
CA ASN A 261 -26.67 -3.87 4.87
C ASN A 261 -25.47 -3.38 4.04
N GLY A 262 -25.05 -4.18 3.06
CA GLY A 262 -23.96 -3.88 2.16
C GLY A 262 -22.58 -4.37 2.60
N LYS A 263 -22.46 -4.95 3.80
CA LYS A 263 -21.19 -5.43 4.36
C LYS A 263 -21.18 -6.94 4.54
N LYS A 264 -20.05 -7.60 4.34
CA LYS A 264 -19.87 -9.03 4.63
C LYS A 264 -20.12 -9.28 6.10
N ASN A 265 -20.95 -10.27 6.39
CA ASN A 265 -21.31 -10.66 7.74
C ASN A 265 -21.50 -12.18 7.83
N GLY A 266 -21.18 -12.76 8.99
CA GLY A 266 -21.29 -14.20 9.22
C GLY A 266 -20.19 -15.00 8.53
N LYS A 267 -20.44 -16.30 8.32
CA LYS A 267 -19.46 -17.23 7.75
C LYS A 267 -19.29 -17.01 6.25
N TRP A 268 -18.05 -17.02 5.81
CA TRP A 268 -17.66 -16.98 4.41
C TRP A 268 -16.74 -18.14 4.07
N ASN A 269 -16.94 -18.71 2.89
CA ASN A 269 -16.12 -19.79 2.33
C ASN A 269 -15.61 -19.36 0.95
N TRP A 270 -14.34 -19.63 0.69
CA TRP A 270 -13.73 -19.53 -0.63
C TRP A 270 -13.18 -20.88 -1.04
N TYR A 271 -13.18 -21.13 -2.34
CA TYR A 271 -12.77 -22.41 -2.90
C TYR A 271 -11.84 -22.20 -4.08
N PHE A 272 -10.90 -23.12 -4.25
CA PHE A 272 -10.09 -23.24 -5.45
C PHE A 272 -10.92 -23.74 -6.63
N GLN A 273 -10.40 -23.60 -7.85
CA GLN A 273 -11.05 -24.07 -9.08
C GLN A 273 -11.14 -25.61 -9.20
N ASN A 274 -10.54 -26.36 -8.27
CA ASN A 274 -10.73 -27.80 -8.15
C ASN A 274 -11.90 -28.16 -7.19
N GLY A 275 -12.53 -27.17 -6.56
CA GLY A 275 -13.62 -27.32 -5.60
C GLY A 275 -13.19 -27.54 -4.15
N GLN A 276 -11.89 -27.64 -3.87
CA GLN A 276 -11.38 -27.70 -2.51
C GLN A 276 -11.49 -26.33 -1.83
N LEU A 277 -11.68 -26.34 -0.51
CA LEU A 277 -11.75 -25.12 0.28
C LEU A 277 -10.38 -24.41 0.26
N ASP A 278 -10.38 -23.11 -0.01
CA ASP A 278 -9.22 -22.22 0.00
C ASP A 278 -9.10 -21.54 1.37
N MET A 279 -10.18 -20.90 1.82
CA MET A 279 -10.24 -20.34 3.16
C MET A 279 -11.67 -20.25 3.67
N THR A 280 -11.82 -20.26 4.99
CA THR A 280 -13.11 -20.07 5.67
C THR A 280 -12.93 -19.30 6.97
N GLY A 281 -13.92 -18.49 7.30
CA GLY A 281 -13.95 -17.75 8.56
C GLY A 281 -15.17 -16.84 8.64
N TYR A 282 -15.20 -15.98 9.66
CA TYR A 282 -16.33 -15.09 9.90
C TYR A 282 -15.97 -13.63 9.64
N PHE A 283 -16.97 -12.86 9.20
CA PHE A 283 -16.91 -11.41 9.14
C PHE A 283 -17.92 -10.78 10.09
N ILE A 284 -17.55 -9.62 10.63
CA ILE A 284 -18.45 -8.65 11.25
C ILE A 284 -18.18 -7.30 10.56
N ASP A 285 -19.16 -6.77 9.84
CA ASP A 285 -19.05 -5.50 9.11
C ASP A 285 -17.77 -5.38 8.26
N ASP A 286 -17.57 -6.31 7.32
CA ASP A 286 -16.39 -6.40 6.44
C ASP A 286 -15.04 -6.68 7.12
N ARG A 287 -14.99 -6.79 8.46
CA ARG A 287 -13.77 -7.13 9.20
C ARG A 287 -13.73 -8.60 9.56
N GLN A 288 -12.60 -9.26 9.33
CA GLN A 288 -12.39 -10.63 9.76
C GLN A 288 -12.54 -10.75 11.27
N HIS A 289 -13.29 -11.74 11.72
CA HIS A 289 -13.57 -11.99 13.12
C HIS A 289 -13.61 -13.48 13.41
N GLY A 290 -13.25 -13.88 14.63
CA GLY A 290 -13.30 -15.27 15.06
C GLY A 290 -12.22 -16.13 14.40
N TYR A 291 -12.43 -17.44 14.37
CA TYR A 291 -11.46 -18.39 13.84
C TYR A 291 -11.51 -18.45 12.32
N TRP A 292 -10.32 -18.46 11.73
CA TRP A 292 -10.07 -18.53 10.31
C TRP A 292 -9.17 -19.70 9.99
N LYS A 293 -9.45 -20.37 8.88
CA LYS A 293 -8.68 -21.48 8.34
C LYS A 293 -8.36 -21.23 6.89
N TYR A 294 -7.13 -21.52 6.51
CA TYR A 294 -6.58 -21.36 5.17
C TYR A 294 -5.95 -22.68 4.76
N TYR A 295 -6.13 -23.07 3.51
CA TYR A 295 -5.80 -24.40 3.03
C TYR A 295 -4.90 -24.33 1.80
N TYR A 296 -4.05 -25.33 1.63
CA TYR A 296 -3.34 -25.56 0.39
C TYR A 296 -4.30 -26.13 -0.68
N THR A 297 -3.90 -26.04 -1.95
CA THR A 297 -4.65 -26.61 -3.09
C THR A 297 -4.72 -28.14 -3.13
N ASN A 298 -4.14 -28.83 -2.15
CA ASN A 298 -4.31 -30.28 -1.93
C ASN A 298 -5.36 -30.59 -0.84
N GLY A 299 -5.94 -29.56 -0.22
CA GLY A 299 -6.96 -29.67 0.83
C GLY A 299 -6.40 -29.74 2.25
N GLN A 300 -5.07 -29.78 2.43
CA GLN A 300 -4.46 -29.73 3.75
C GLN A 300 -4.47 -28.32 4.32
N LEU A 301 -4.60 -28.21 5.65
CA LEU A 301 -4.59 -26.94 6.35
C LEU A 301 -3.22 -26.28 6.20
N GLN A 302 -3.17 -25.03 5.75
CA GLN A 302 -1.96 -24.23 5.60
C GLN A 302 -1.68 -23.42 6.86
N TYR A 303 -2.70 -22.73 7.37
CA TYR A 303 -2.67 -22.11 8.70
C TYR A 303 -4.07 -21.81 9.20
N GLU A 304 -4.17 -21.69 10.52
CA GLU A 304 -5.38 -21.25 11.21
C GLU A 304 -5.04 -20.36 12.40
N GLY A 305 -6.00 -19.52 12.76
CA GLY A 305 -5.87 -18.62 13.91
C GLY A 305 -7.11 -17.77 14.09
N LYS A 306 -7.06 -16.86 15.06
CA LYS A 306 -8.18 -15.98 15.37
C LYS A 306 -7.92 -14.57 14.86
N PHE A 307 -8.94 -13.94 14.30
CA PHE A 307 -8.97 -12.51 14.03
C PHE A 307 -9.89 -11.79 15.01
N ILE A 308 -9.49 -10.61 15.45
CA ILE A 308 -10.33 -9.65 16.17
C ILE A 308 -10.23 -8.31 15.43
N GLU A 309 -11.37 -7.82 14.95
CA GLU A 309 -11.48 -6.57 14.18
C GLU A 309 -10.51 -6.47 12.98
N GLY A 310 -10.28 -7.59 12.29
CA GLY A 310 -9.40 -7.66 11.14
C GLY A 310 -7.90 -7.79 11.45
N LYS A 311 -7.51 -7.98 12.71
CA LYS A 311 -6.12 -8.23 13.13
C LYS A 311 -5.95 -9.61 13.74
N GLU A 312 -4.81 -10.23 13.50
CA GLU A 312 -4.44 -11.51 14.10
C GLU A 312 -4.39 -11.39 15.63
N ASP A 313 -4.97 -12.37 16.29
CA ASP A 313 -5.06 -12.45 17.74
C ASP A 313 -4.97 -13.92 18.20
N SER A 314 -4.62 -14.13 19.47
CA SER A 314 -4.56 -15.45 20.11
C SER A 314 -3.59 -16.40 19.36
N THR A 315 -3.76 -17.70 19.51
CA THR A 315 -2.85 -18.69 18.90
C THR A 315 -3.08 -18.84 17.41
N TRP A 316 -1.98 -18.82 16.67
CA TRP A 316 -1.89 -19.12 15.26
C TRP A 316 -1.02 -20.34 15.03
N THR A 317 -1.48 -21.24 14.16
CA THR A 317 -0.81 -22.50 13.84
C THR A 317 -0.63 -22.58 12.33
N TYR A 318 0.57 -22.89 11.88
CA TYR A 318 0.94 -22.99 10.47
C TYR A 318 1.52 -24.38 10.21
N PHE A 319 1.26 -24.91 9.02
CA PHE A 319 1.63 -26.26 8.63
C PHE A 319 2.38 -26.27 7.30
N TYR A 320 3.23 -27.28 7.14
CA TYR A 320 3.83 -27.63 5.86
C TYR A 320 2.80 -28.22 4.91
N LYS A 321 3.15 -28.31 3.62
CA LYS A 321 2.28 -28.88 2.58
C LYS A 321 2.04 -30.40 2.73
N GLY A 322 2.76 -31.08 3.63
CA GLY A 322 2.50 -32.47 4.03
C GLY A 322 1.56 -32.60 5.24
N GLY A 323 1.28 -31.48 5.94
CA GLY A 323 0.40 -31.40 7.10
C GLY A 323 1.15 -31.37 8.44
N GLU A 324 2.48 -31.48 8.42
CA GLU A 324 3.34 -31.38 9.59
C GLU A 324 3.34 -29.94 10.12
N LEU A 325 3.53 -29.80 11.43
CA LEU A 325 3.56 -28.50 12.08
C LEU A 325 4.79 -27.71 11.62
N TYR A 326 4.58 -26.48 11.13
CA TYR A 326 5.65 -25.60 10.69
C TYR A 326 5.99 -24.57 11.76
N ARG A 327 5.00 -23.82 12.23
CA ARG A 327 5.20 -22.82 13.30
C ARG A 327 3.91 -22.55 14.05
N LYS A 328 4.04 -22.14 15.31
CA LYS A 328 2.92 -21.86 16.20
C LYS A 328 3.32 -20.80 17.20
N GLY A 329 2.43 -19.88 17.48
CA GLY A 329 2.65 -18.86 18.51
C GLY A 329 1.43 -17.95 18.61
N ASN A 330 1.52 -16.92 19.45
CA ASN A 330 0.42 -15.99 19.65
C ASN A 330 0.62 -14.70 18.86
N TYR A 331 -0.49 -14.13 18.40
CA TYR A 331 -0.57 -12.73 18.00
C TYR A 331 -1.40 -11.95 19.01
N LYS A 332 -1.09 -10.67 19.13
CA LYS A 332 -1.91 -9.68 19.84
C LYS A 332 -1.94 -8.42 19.00
N GLN A 333 -3.13 -8.02 18.55
CA GLN A 333 -3.31 -6.85 17.69
C GLN A 333 -2.44 -6.86 16.43
N GLY A 334 -2.28 -8.03 15.79
CA GLY A 334 -1.49 -8.21 14.57
C GLY A 334 0.03 -8.31 14.79
N LEU A 335 0.51 -8.26 16.04
CA LEU A 335 1.93 -8.38 16.38
C LEU A 335 2.20 -9.72 17.07
N LYS A 336 3.32 -10.37 16.74
CA LYS A 336 3.75 -11.58 17.45
C LYS A 336 3.94 -11.28 18.93
N ASP A 337 3.43 -12.17 19.77
CA ASP A 337 3.46 -12.07 21.22
C ASP A 337 3.67 -13.46 21.84
N SER A 338 4.22 -13.48 23.06
CA SER A 338 4.46 -14.70 23.83
C SER A 338 5.35 -15.70 23.08
N VAL A 339 5.38 -16.96 23.50
CA VAL A 339 6.24 -17.98 22.91
C VAL A 339 5.82 -18.32 21.48
N TRP A 340 6.80 -18.29 20.59
CA TRP A 340 6.70 -18.84 19.25
C TRP A 340 7.65 -20.02 19.12
N THR A 341 7.17 -21.08 18.48
CA THR A 341 7.95 -22.26 18.15
C THR A 341 7.88 -22.50 16.65
N THR A 342 9.01 -22.83 16.05
CA THR A 342 9.13 -23.27 14.66
C THR A 342 9.72 -24.67 14.66
N TRP A 343 9.26 -25.54 13.77
CA TRP A 343 9.72 -26.91 13.61
C TRP A 343 10.26 -27.14 12.20
N PHE A 344 11.15 -28.11 12.06
CA PHE A 344 11.52 -28.70 10.77
C PHE A 344 10.40 -29.65 10.28
N GLU A 345 10.41 -30.02 9.00
CA GLU A 345 9.44 -30.97 8.43
C GLU A 345 9.47 -32.35 9.11
N ASN A 346 10.60 -32.76 9.69
CA ASN A 346 10.71 -34.00 10.46
C ASN A 346 10.10 -33.93 11.88
N GLY A 347 9.49 -32.80 12.25
CA GLY A 347 8.86 -32.57 13.56
C GLY A 347 9.82 -32.15 14.68
N GLN A 348 11.14 -32.08 14.44
CA GLN A 348 12.09 -31.53 15.41
C GLN A 348 11.94 -30.02 15.51
N LYS A 349 12.12 -29.45 16.71
CA LYS A 349 12.12 -27.99 16.86
C LYS A 349 13.28 -27.39 16.07
N LEU A 350 13.03 -26.29 15.41
CA LEU A 350 14.04 -25.46 14.74
C LEU A 350 14.47 -24.34 15.67
N GLN A 351 13.49 -23.64 16.25
CA GLN A 351 13.73 -22.57 17.22
C GLN A 351 12.48 -22.30 18.05
N GLU A 352 12.69 -21.75 19.24
CA GLU A 352 11.64 -21.36 20.16
C GLU A 352 12.09 -20.17 21.00
N GLY A 353 11.18 -19.23 21.21
CA GLY A 353 11.37 -18.18 22.21
C GLY A 353 10.24 -17.14 22.19
N PRO A 354 10.20 -16.24 23.19
CA PRO A 354 9.17 -15.22 23.29
C PRO A 354 9.33 -14.11 22.26
N TYR A 355 8.19 -13.60 21.81
CA TYR A 355 8.06 -12.29 21.19
C TYR A 355 7.35 -11.33 22.15
N GLN A 356 7.70 -10.05 22.07
CA GLN A 356 6.99 -8.95 22.70
C GLN A 356 6.84 -7.83 21.68
N ALA A 357 5.60 -7.38 21.44
CA ALA A 357 5.28 -6.34 20.48
C ALA A 357 5.93 -6.56 19.08
N GLY A 358 5.93 -7.81 18.61
CA GLY A 358 6.45 -8.19 17.31
C GLY A 358 7.96 -8.41 17.22
N LYS A 359 8.72 -8.25 18.31
CA LYS A 359 10.18 -8.45 18.35
C LYS A 359 10.59 -9.57 19.31
N GLU A 360 11.68 -10.26 19.01
CA GLU A 360 12.25 -11.29 19.87
C GLU A 360 12.58 -10.70 21.26
N HIS A 361 12.17 -11.41 22.30
CA HIS A 361 12.37 -10.99 23.69
C HIS A 361 12.59 -12.20 24.59
N GLY A 362 13.38 -12.06 25.65
CA GLY A 362 13.64 -13.11 26.61
C GLY A 362 14.46 -14.26 26.04
N PHE A 363 14.34 -15.44 26.64
CA PHE A 363 15.19 -16.58 26.34
C PHE A 363 14.78 -17.33 25.07
N TRP A 364 15.74 -17.53 24.18
CA TRP A 364 15.59 -18.20 22.90
C TRP A 364 16.52 -19.40 22.80
N GLN A 365 16.04 -20.42 22.10
CA GLN A 365 16.77 -21.65 21.81
C GLN A 365 16.57 -22.02 20.34
N ALA A 366 17.62 -22.53 19.70
CA ALA A 366 17.57 -23.12 18.37
C ALA A 366 18.19 -24.51 18.38
N TRP A 367 17.75 -25.37 17.48
CA TRP A 367 18.25 -26.74 17.33
C TRP A 367 18.60 -27.04 15.87
N TYR A 368 19.50 -28.00 15.67
CA TYR A 368 19.75 -28.63 14.39
C TYR A 368 18.66 -29.65 14.05
N GLN A 369 18.56 -30.03 12.78
CA GLN A 369 17.56 -31.01 12.31
C GLN A 369 17.70 -32.40 12.96
N ASN A 370 18.90 -32.73 13.46
CA ASN A 370 19.17 -33.95 14.23
C ASN A 370 18.71 -33.87 15.70
N GLY A 371 18.08 -32.78 16.12
CA GLY A 371 17.57 -32.54 17.48
C GLY A 371 18.61 -32.00 18.47
N GLN A 372 19.88 -31.88 18.08
CA GLN A 372 20.89 -31.29 18.96
C GLN A 372 20.73 -29.78 19.05
N LEU A 373 21.00 -29.23 20.24
CA LEU A 373 20.92 -27.80 20.48
C LEU A 373 21.98 -27.07 19.64
N LYS A 374 21.57 -26.01 18.95
CA LYS A 374 22.42 -25.21 18.07
C LYS A 374 22.94 -23.98 18.80
N ASP A 375 22.04 -23.20 19.40
CA ASP A 375 22.38 -22.05 20.20
C ASP A 375 21.24 -21.70 21.17
N LYS A 376 21.59 -20.94 22.21
CA LYS A 376 20.63 -20.33 23.11
C LYS A 376 21.19 -19.06 23.75
N GLY A 377 20.29 -18.16 24.13
CA GLY A 377 20.61 -16.93 24.84
C GLY A 377 19.38 -16.03 24.94
N ASN A 378 19.55 -14.78 25.35
CA ASN A 378 18.42 -13.86 25.45
C ASN A 378 18.38 -12.87 24.29
N TYR A 379 17.17 -12.44 23.95
CA TYR A 379 16.91 -11.27 23.11
C TYR A 379 16.30 -10.16 23.94
N SER A 380 16.63 -8.92 23.59
CA SER A 380 15.96 -7.71 24.06
C SER A 380 15.63 -6.85 22.85
N HIS A 381 14.34 -6.65 22.59
CA HIS A 381 13.84 -5.81 21.50
C HIS A 381 14.40 -6.20 20.12
N GLY A 382 14.52 -7.50 19.85
CA GLY A 382 15.04 -8.04 18.59
C GLY A 382 16.57 -8.10 18.48
N LEU A 383 17.30 -7.72 19.54
CA LEU A 383 18.76 -7.78 19.59
C LEU A 383 19.21 -8.86 20.58
N MET A 384 20.21 -9.65 20.20
CA MET A 384 20.86 -10.60 21.12
C MET A 384 21.46 -9.84 22.30
N ASP A 385 21.12 -10.25 23.52
CA ASP A 385 21.50 -9.58 24.76
C ASP A 385 21.77 -10.60 25.86
N GLY A 386 22.75 -10.32 26.72
CA GLY A 386 23.19 -11.23 27.78
C GLY A 386 24.04 -12.39 27.27
N PHE A 387 24.11 -13.45 28.08
CA PHE A 387 24.95 -14.61 27.80
C PHE A 387 24.36 -15.49 26.68
N TRP A 388 25.22 -15.88 25.75
CA TRP A 388 24.92 -16.75 24.62
C TRP A 388 25.90 -17.89 24.57
N GLU A 389 25.40 -19.08 24.24
CA GLU A 389 26.21 -20.25 23.93
C GLU A 389 25.65 -20.99 22.72
N GLY A 390 26.57 -21.61 21.96
CA GLY A 390 26.25 -22.37 20.77
C GLY A 390 27.12 -23.62 20.65
N TRP A 391 26.62 -24.60 19.88
CA TRP A 391 27.21 -25.92 19.71
C TRP A 391 27.28 -26.29 18.23
N TYR A 392 28.18 -27.23 17.90
CA TYR A 392 28.24 -27.88 16.59
C TYR A 392 27.18 -29.00 16.48
N PRO A 393 26.87 -29.48 15.26
CA PRO A 393 25.91 -30.58 15.04
C PRO A 393 26.32 -31.94 15.64
N ASN A 394 27.51 -32.05 16.22
CA ASN A 394 27.97 -33.22 16.97
C ASN A 394 27.78 -33.07 18.50
N GLY A 395 27.38 -31.90 18.98
CA GLY A 395 27.10 -31.61 20.38
C GLY A 395 28.25 -30.93 21.13
N ASN A 396 29.42 -30.78 20.51
CA ASN A 396 30.54 -30.05 21.10
C ASN A 396 30.24 -28.55 21.11
N LYS A 397 30.69 -27.84 22.15
CA LYS A 397 30.56 -26.37 22.19
C LYS A 397 31.27 -25.76 20.99
N ASN A 398 30.69 -24.70 20.44
CA ASN A 398 31.23 -23.89 19.36
C ASN A 398 31.68 -22.53 19.91
N TYR A 399 30.82 -21.88 20.69
CA TYR A 399 31.14 -20.60 21.31
C TYR A 399 30.34 -20.35 22.58
N GLU A 400 30.86 -19.48 23.43
CA GLU A 400 30.10 -18.83 24.49
C GLU A 400 30.63 -17.42 24.74
N GLY A 401 29.75 -16.52 25.20
CA GLY A 401 30.12 -15.17 25.56
C GLY A 401 28.91 -14.28 25.79
N THR A 402 29.15 -13.02 26.15
CA THR A 402 28.07 -12.05 26.40
C THR A 402 27.90 -11.13 25.20
N LEU A 403 26.66 -10.85 24.82
CA LEU A 403 26.29 -9.76 23.93
C LEU A 403 25.62 -8.64 24.72
N LYS A 404 25.85 -7.41 24.30
CA LYS A 404 25.15 -6.22 24.79
C LYS A 404 24.65 -5.43 23.60
N GLN A 405 23.33 -5.30 23.46
CA GLN A 405 22.70 -4.65 22.30
C GLN A 405 23.18 -5.22 20.95
N GLY A 406 23.33 -6.55 20.85
CA GLY A 406 23.78 -7.24 19.64
C GLY A 406 25.30 -7.20 19.38
N LEU A 407 26.10 -6.55 20.24
CA LEU A 407 27.55 -6.50 20.11
C LEU A 407 28.23 -7.40 21.15
N LYS A 408 29.28 -8.13 20.74
CA LYS A 408 30.09 -8.94 21.66
C LYS A 408 30.72 -8.04 22.75
N GLU A 409 30.58 -8.45 24.00
CA GLU A 409 31.07 -7.74 25.18
C GLU A 409 31.67 -8.73 26.19
N GLY A 410 32.76 -8.34 26.84
CA GLY A 410 33.41 -9.16 27.86
C GLY A 410 34.08 -10.40 27.29
N LYS A 411 34.20 -11.45 28.12
CA LYS A 411 34.93 -12.68 27.78
C LYS A 411 34.16 -13.52 26.76
N TRP A 412 34.90 -14.04 25.78
CA TRP A 412 34.41 -14.94 24.76
C TRP A 412 35.37 -16.13 24.61
N THR A 413 34.78 -17.30 24.44
CA THR A 413 35.50 -18.56 24.23
C THR A 413 34.93 -19.24 23.00
N PHE A 414 35.79 -19.79 22.16
CA PHE A 414 35.42 -20.51 20.96
C PHE A 414 36.19 -21.82 20.88
N TRP A 415 35.55 -22.84 20.33
CA TRP A 415 36.09 -24.19 20.22
C TRP A 415 36.05 -24.68 18.77
N PHE A 416 36.92 -25.63 18.46
CA PHE A 416 36.87 -26.42 17.24
C PHE A 416 35.77 -27.49 17.32
N GLU A 417 35.41 -28.07 16.18
CA GLU A 417 34.36 -29.10 16.11
C GLU A 417 34.75 -30.37 16.89
N ASP A 418 36.04 -30.66 17.04
CA ASP A 418 36.55 -31.76 17.86
C ASP A 418 36.53 -31.48 19.38
N GLY A 419 36.07 -30.29 19.79
CA GLY A 419 35.96 -29.87 21.19
C GLY A 419 37.22 -29.22 21.77
N LYS A 420 38.33 -29.13 21.03
CA LYS A 420 39.53 -28.40 21.48
C LYS A 420 39.28 -26.89 21.49
N LEU A 421 39.97 -26.18 22.37
CA LEU A 421 39.91 -24.72 22.42
C LEU A 421 40.48 -24.14 21.12
N ARG A 422 39.78 -23.18 20.52
CA ARG A 422 40.19 -22.49 19.28
C ARG A 422 40.77 -21.12 19.58
N GLU A 423 40.00 -20.31 20.29
CA GLU A 423 40.40 -18.97 20.67
C GLU A 423 39.61 -18.51 21.90
N LYS A 424 40.22 -17.68 22.73
CA LYS A 424 39.52 -16.99 23.82
C LYS A 424 40.12 -15.63 24.06
N GLY A 425 39.29 -14.68 24.48
CA GLY A 425 39.72 -13.33 24.81
C GLY A 425 38.55 -12.47 25.23
N SER A 426 38.72 -11.15 25.17
CA SER A 426 37.65 -10.21 25.51
C SER A 426 37.28 -9.32 24.34
N TYR A 427 36.01 -8.92 24.31
CA TYR A 427 35.48 -7.92 23.40
C TYR A 427 34.99 -6.70 24.18
N LYS A 428 35.07 -5.55 23.53
CA LYS A 428 34.46 -4.29 23.95
C LYS A 428 33.76 -3.68 22.75
N GLN A 429 32.44 -3.47 22.86
CA GLN A 429 31.63 -2.93 21.76
C GLN A 429 31.83 -3.65 20.43
N GLY A 430 31.89 -4.99 20.45
CA GLY A 430 32.03 -5.83 19.26
C GLY A 430 33.45 -5.93 18.70
N LYS A 431 34.45 -5.25 19.28
CA LYS A 431 35.85 -5.32 18.86
C LYS A 431 36.68 -6.11 19.87
N ARG A 432 37.65 -6.89 19.41
CA ARG A 432 38.64 -7.57 20.26
C ARG A 432 39.38 -6.50 21.07
N ASP A 433 39.34 -6.64 22.39
CA ASP A 433 39.94 -5.71 23.34
C ASP A 433 40.43 -6.49 24.57
N GLY A 434 41.68 -6.29 24.97
CA GLY A 434 42.31 -7.06 26.04
C GLY A 434 43.11 -8.26 25.55
N TYR A 435 43.37 -9.22 26.45
CA TYR A 435 44.24 -10.36 26.18
C TYR A 435 43.51 -11.45 25.39
N TRP A 436 44.22 -12.05 24.43
CA TRP A 436 43.72 -13.07 23.51
C TRP A 436 44.70 -14.23 23.39
N GLU A 437 44.15 -15.43 23.26
CA GLU A 437 44.86 -16.68 23.03
C GLU A 437 44.24 -17.40 21.83
N PHE A 438 45.09 -17.94 20.96
CA PHE A 438 44.74 -18.73 19.77
C PHE A 438 45.45 -20.09 19.84
N TYR A 439 44.84 -21.10 19.24
CA TYR A 439 45.25 -22.49 19.37
C TYR A 439 45.18 -23.21 18.03
N TYR A 440 46.13 -24.13 17.80
CA TYR A 440 46.15 -24.97 16.61
C TYR A 440 45.09 -26.08 16.68
N GLU A 441 44.35 -26.28 15.59
CA GLU A 441 43.29 -27.29 15.50
C GLU A 441 43.82 -28.72 15.71
N LEU A 442 44.86 -29.11 14.96
CA LEU A 442 45.39 -30.48 14.99
C LEU A 442 45.98 -30.83 16.37
N SER A 443 46.85 -29.98 16.91
CA SER A 443 47.59 -30.28 18.14
C SER A 443 46.89 -29.82 19.43
N GLY A 444 45.95 -28.87 19.35
CA GLY A 444 45.37 -28.21 20.52
C GLY A 444 46.35 -27.34 21.31
N LYS A 445 47.57 -27.16 20.82
CA LYS A 445 48.60 -26.34 21.46
C LYS A 445 48.39 -24.87 21.11
N MET A 446 48.85 -23.99 22.01
CA MET A 446 48.79 -22.54 21.79
C MET A 446 49.54 -22.18 20.50
N GLU A 447 48.90 -21.39 19.64
CA GLU A 447 49.44 -20.84 18.40
C GLU A 447 50.02 -19.45 18.67
N SER A 448 49.23 -18.59 19.30
CA SER A 448 49.66 -17.25 19.64
C SER A 448 48.89 -16.67 20.81
N LYS A 449 49.50 -15.68 21.47
CA LYS A 449 48.86 -14.91 22.53
C LYS A 449 49.39 -13.49 22.57
N GLY A 450 48.53 -12.56 22.96
CA GLY A 450 48.88 -11.14 23.07
C GLY A 450 47.68 -10.28 23.36
N ARG A 451 47.85 -8.96 23.30
CA ARG A 451 46.76 -8.01 23.56
C ARG A 451 46.22 -7.43 22.26
N PHE A 452 44.91 -7.23 22.21
CA PHE A 452 44.24 -6.39 21.24
C PHE A 452 43.75 -5.10 21.88
N LYS A 453 43.67 -4.04 21.07
CA LYS A 453 42.93 -2.81 21.35
C LYS A 453 42.21 -2.40 20.08
N ASP A 454 40.88 -2.30 20.14
CA ASP A 454 40.05 -1.98 18.97
C ASP A 454 40.37 -2.85 17.72
N ASN A 455 40.44 -4.17 17.89
CA ASN A 455 40.84 -5.16 16.86
C ASN A 455 42.30 -5.09 16.37
N LYS A 456 43.12 -4.14 16.85
CA LYS A 456 44.55 -4.07 16.49
C LYS A 456 45.39 -4.83 17.51
N PRO A 457 46.30 -5.71 17.10
CA PRO A 457 47.23 -6.35 18.02
C PRO A 457 48.21 -5.30 18.54
N VAL A 458 48.39 -5.21 19.85
CA VAL A 458 49.23 -4.21 20.52
C VAL A 458 50.09 -4.86 21.59
N GLY A 459 51.22 -4.24 21.92
CA GLY A 459 52.14 -4.72 22.94
C GLY A 459 52.87 -5.99 22.54
N GLU A 460 53.24 -6.79 23.53
CA GLU A 460 54.00 -8.03 23.34
C GLU A 460 53.09 -9.18 22.87
N TRP A 461 53.53 -9.86 21.81
CA TRP A 461 52.86 -11.00 21.19
C TRP A 461 53.81 -12.18 21.10
N HIS A 462 53.35 -13.34 21.57
CA HIS A 462 54.09 -14.60 21.45
C HIS A 462 53.44 -15.49 20.41
N TYR A 463 54.26 -16.12 19.58
CA TYR A 463 53.90 -17.10 18.57
C TYR A 463 54.65 -18.40 18.86
N TYR A 464 54.01 -19.52 18.62
CA TYR A 464 54.49 -20.85 18.95
C TYR A 464 54.37 -21.76 17.74
N TYR A 465 55.29 -22.70 17.58
CA TYR A 465 55.17 -23.76 16.59
C TYR A 465 54.00 -24.71 16.92
N PRO A 466 53.45 -25.47 15.95
CA PRO A 466 52.43 -26.50 16.19
C PRO A 466 52.82 -27.54 17.24
N THR A 467 54.12 -27.75 17.43
CA THR A 467 54.72 -28.63 18.44
C THR A 467 54.80 -28.01 19.84
N GLY A 468 54.54 -26.71 20.00
CA GLY A 468 54.42 -25.98 21.27
C GLY A 468 55.65 -25.16 21.69
N GLN A 469 56.77 -25.28 20.98
CA GLN A 469 57.97 -24.46 21.23
C GLN A 469 57.72 -23.01 20.79
N LEU A 470 58.33 -22.06 21.51
CA LEU A 470 58.26 -20.64 21.16
C LEU A 470 58.93 -20.40 19.79
N GLU A 471 58.18 -19.80 18.87
CA GLU A 471 58.66 -19.45 17.53
C GLU A 471 59.15 -18.01 17.50
N ARG A 472 58.36 -17.07 18.04
CA ARG A 472 58.67 -15.64 17.97
C ARG A 472 57.98 -14.84 19.07
N ILE A 473 58.66 -13.81 19.56
CA ILE A 473 58.11 -12.71 20.36
C ILE A 473 58.25 -11.44 19.53
N VAL A 474 57.17 -10.68 19.38
CA VAL A 474 57.19 -9.35 18.76
C VAL A 474 56.59 -8.32 19.70
N HIS A 475 57.05 -7.08 19.58
CA HIS A 475 56.44 -5.94 20.24
C HIS A 475 55.76 -5.05 19.20
N LEU A 476 54.52 -4.65 19.45
CA LEU A 476 53.68 -3.87 18.53
C LEU A 476 53.25 -2.56 19.17
N ASN A 477 53.29 -1.47 18.41
CA ASN A 477 52.72 -0.19 18.84
C ASN A 477 51.18 -0.19 18.78
N GLU A 478 50.55 0.92 19.17
CA GLU A 478 49.09 1.11 19.16
C GLU A 478 48.43 0.99 17.77
N GLU A 479 49.22 1.02 16.69
CA GLU A 479 48.75 0.84 15.31
C GLU A 479 48.92 -0.60 14.82
N GLY A 480 49.48 -1.49 15.64
CA GLY A 480 49.80 -2.88 15.27
C GLY A 480 51.06 -3.03 14.42
N ARG A 481 51.97 -2.06 14.45
CA ARG A 481 53.26 -2.10 13.73
C ARG A 481 54.37 -2.51 14.68
N LEU A 482 55.35 -3.29 14.19
CA LEU A 482 56.53 -3.69 14.97
C LEU A 482 57.22 -2.46 15.60
N HIS A 483 57.41 -2.50 16.91
CA HIS A 483 57.98 -1.40 17.68
C HIS A 483 58.63 -1.95 18.94
N GLY A 484 59.94 -1.76 19.09
CA GLY A 484 60.76 -2.36 20.13
C GLY A 484 61.47 -3.63 19.65
N LYS A 485 61.97 -4.42 20.60
CA LYS A 485 62.76 -5.63 20.33
C LYS A 485 61.85 -6.80 19.95
N SER A 486 62.19 -7.51 18.87
CA SER A 486 61.53 -8.76 18.48
C SER A 486 62.56 -9.87 18.36
N GLN A 487 62.18 -11.09 18.74
CA GLN A 487 63.05 -12.26 18.80
C GLN A 487 62.36 -13.46 18.15
N ALA A 488 63.11 -14.27 17.41
CA ALA A 488 62.61 -15.51 16.81
C ALA A 488 63.59 -16.66 17.09
N TRP A 489 63.07 -17.88 17.21
CA TRP A 489 63.82 -19.10 17.53
C TRP A 489 63.57 -20.17 16.46
N PHE A 490 64.56 -21.02 16.21
CA PHE A 490 64.36 -22.27 15.48
C PHE A 490 63.48 -23.21 16.30
N GLN A 491 62.83 -24.18 15.66
CA GLN A 491 62.01 -25.18 16.35
C GLN A 491 62.77 -25.97 17.45
N GLY A 492 64.10 -26.09 17.31
CA GLY A 492 65.00 -26.66 18.33
C GLY A 492 65.29 -25.76 19.54
N GLY A 493 64.70 -24.55 19.60
CA GLY A 493 64.82 -23.61 20.73
C GLY A 493 66.02 -22.66 20.68
N GLN A 494 66.92 -22.80 19.69
CA GLN A 494 68.04 -21.87 19.50
C GLN A 494 67.55 -20.54 18.91
N LEU A 495 68.10 -19.42 19.40
CA LEU A 495 67.78 -18.09 18.88
C LEU A 495 68.15 -18.02 17.40
N MET A 496 67.19 -17.67 16.55
CA MET A 496 67.37 -17.47 15.11
C MET A 496 67.67 -16.01 14.81
N MET A 497 66.97 -15.09 15.48
CA MET A 497 67.03 -13.67 15.16
C MET A 497 66.65 -12.82 16.37
N GLU A 498 67.34 -11.70 16.55
CA GLU A 498 66.86 -10.57 17.36
C GLU A 498 66.97 -9.28 16.54
N ALA A 499 65.93 -8.45 16.56
CA ALA A 499 65.90 -7.19 15.82
C ALA A 499 65.09 -6.11 16.54
N GLU A 500 65.55 -4.88 16.47
CA GLU A 500 64.84 -3.71 16.96
C GLU A 500 64.08 -3.00 15.83
N TYR A 501 62.85 -2.59 16.13
CA TYR A 501 61.96 -1.92 15.19
C TYR A 501 61.44 -0.61 15.75
N LYS A 502 61.19 0.35 14.87
CA LYS A 502 60.43 1.57 15.17
C LYS A 502 59.37 1.78 14.09
N ASN A 503 58.11 1.71 14.49
CA ASN A 503 56.94 1.94 13.61
C ASN A 503 56.95 1.09 12.34
N GLY A 504 57.25 -0.20 12.49
CA GLY A 504 57.22 -1.20 11.43
C GLY A 504 58.52 -1.31 10.62
N ARG A 505 59.53 -0.47 10.89
CA ARG A 505 60.81 -0.47 10.19
C ARG A 505 61.93 -0.91 11.13
N PRO A 506 62.92 -1.71 10.66
CA PRO A 506 64.14 -1.95 11.43
C PRO A 506 64.81 -0.63 11.85
N ASP A 507 65.07 -0.44 13.13
CA ASP A 507 65.71 0.77 13.69
C ASP A 507 66.38 0.35 15.00
N GLY A 508 67.71 0.22 14.98
CA GLY A 508 68.51 -0.40 16.04
C GLY A 508 69.32 -1.59 15.54
N ILE A 509 69.69 -2.51 16.44
CA ILE A 509 70.53 -3.67 16.11
C ILE A 509 69.68 -4.84 15.61
N MET A 510 70.16 -5.52 14.56
CA MET A 510 69.66 -6.80 14.09
C MET A 510 70.79 -7.84 14.10
N LYS A 511 70.54 -8.97 14.76
CA LYS A 511 71.42 -10.14 14.73
C LYS A 511 70.66 -11.35 14.22
N VAL A 512 71.31 -12.13 13.36
CA VAL A 512 70.78 -13.40 12.84
C VAL A 512 71.80 -14.48 13.12
N TYR A 513 71.32 -15.65 13.55
CA TYR A 513 72.12 -16.80 13.93
C TYR A 513 71.74 -18.02 13.10
N ASN A 514 72.67 -18.94 12.89
CA ASN A 514 72.40 -20.22 12.23
C ASN A 514 71.88 -21.26 13.26
N LYS A 515 71.52 -22.46 12.78
CA LYS A 515 71.06 -23.60 13.61
C LYS A 515 72.13 -24.23 14.52
N HIS A 516 73.33 -23.66 14.58
CA HIS A 516 74.41 -24.05 15.49
C HIS A 516 74.66 -22.97 16.55
N GLY A 517 74.00 -21.81 16.44
CA GLY A 517 74.18 -20.66 17.32
C GLY A 517 75.23 -19.66 16.84
N ASP A 518 75.84 -19.86 15.67
CA ASP A 518 76.84 -18.94 15.14
C ASP A 518 76.17 -17.69 14.57
N LEU A 519 76.74 -16.52 14.86
CA LEU A 519 76.28 -15.23 14.34
C LEU A 519 76.58 -15.12 12.84
N VAL A 520 75.54 -15.03 12.01
CA VAL A 520 75.64 -14.94 10.54
C VAL A 520 75.39 -13.54 10.00
N LYS A 521 74.63 -12.70 10.73
CA LYS A 521 74.45 -11.28 10.40
C LYS A 521 74.49 -10.43 11.66
N HIS A 522 75.12 -9.26 11.58
CA HIS A 522 75.09 -8.25 12.63
C HIS A 522 75.03 -6.88 11.96
N LEU A 523 73.84 -6.28 11.95
CA LEU A 523 73.55 -5.04 11.25
C LEU A 523 73.03 -3.97 12.22
N LYS A 524 73.42 -2.72 12.02
CA LYS A 524 72.76 -1.54 12.59
C LYS A 524 71.85 -0.92 11.55
N TYR A 525 70.60 -0.71 11.90
CA TYR A 525 69.61 -0.03 11.07
C TYR A 525 69.25 1.34 11.64
N LYS A 526 68.94 2.29 10.74
CA LYS A 526 68.25 3.54 11.07
C LYS A 526 67.10 3.76 10.11
N ASN A 527 65.87 3.81 10.63
CA ASN A 527 64.66 4.04 9.84
C ASN A 527 64.51 3.11 8.61
N GLY A 528 64.89 1.84 8.76
CA GLY A 528 64.82 0.81 7.72
C GLY A 528 66.05 0.71 6.81
N HIS A 529 67.01 1.63 6.90
CA HIS A 529 68.24 1.60 6.12
C HIS A 529 69.39 1.02 6.94
N ILE A 530 70.27 0.23 6.30
CA ILE A 530 71.48 -0.29 6.93
C ILE A 530 72.44 0.88 7.12
N GLU A 531 72.80 1.17 8.37
CA GLU A 531 73.80 2.18 8.75
C GLU A 531 75.19 1.53 8.85
N LYS A 532 75.26 0.26 9.28
CA LYS A 532 76.52 -0.48 9.42
C LYS A 532 76.29 -1.99 9.34
N ASP A 533 77.13 -2.69 8.58
CA ASP A 533 77.36 -4.13 8.74
C ASP A 533 78.62 -4.33 9.59
N TYR A 534 78.52 -5.14 10.65
CA TYR A 534 79.64 -5.44 11.54
C TYR A 534 80.42 -6.69 11.16
N LEU A 535 79.95 -7.47 10.17
CA LEU A 535 80.60 -8.68 9.68
C LEU A 535 81.20 -8.53 8.28
N GLU A 536 80.79 -7.50 7.53
CA GLU A 536 81.44 -7.10 6.28
C GLU A 536 82.67 -6.23 6.61
N LYS A 537 83.83 -6.55 6.00
CA LYS A 537 85.12 -5.90 6.28
C LYS A 537 85.29 -4.57 5.56
#